data_AF-A0A950FFL6-F1
#
_entry.id   AF-A0A950FFL6-F1
#
_cell.length_a   1.000
_cell.length_b   1.000
_cell.length_c   1.000
_cell.angle_alpha   90.00
_cell.angle_beta   90.00
_cell.angle_gamma   90.00
#
_symmetry.space_group_name_H-M   'P 1'
#
loop_
_entity.id
_entity.type
_entity.pdbx_description
1 polymer ?
#
loop_
_entity_poly.entity_id
_entity_poly.type
_entity_poly.pdbx_seq_one_letter_code
_entity_poly.pdbx_strand_id
1 'polypeptide(L)'
;MPVISLGTCRSVINEIWLAAGFLTIIPIGGDSASASEVTASFGWFPLIGFILGAILASADYMLAFFIASAVRSTLLILVLTAITGAIHLDGLADTADALSAGRDRVRALQILRDSRIGTFGAVAV
;
A
#
# COMPACT_ATOMS: atom_id res chain seq x y z
N MET A 1 -29.68 23.01 0.77
CA MET A 1 -28.54 23.25 -0.14
C MET A 1 -27.30 23.46 0.72
N PRO A 2 -26.47 22.43 0.99
CA PRO A 2 -25.31 22.64 1.85
C PRO A 2 -24.27 23.45 1.06
N VAL A 3 -23.93 24.62 1.58
CA VAL A 3 -22.84 25.45 1.08
C VAL A 3 -21.55 24.70 1.42
N ILE A 4 -20.90 24.09 0.43
CA ILE A 4 -19.58 23.48 0.58
C ILE A 4 -18.63 24.63 0.92
N SER A 5 -18.29 24.75 2.20
CA SER A 5 -17.32 25.71 2.70
C SER A 5 -15.93 25.39 2.13
N LEU A 6 -15.13 26.42 1.84
CA LEU A 6 -13.73 26.27 1.42
C LEU A 6 -12.90 25.39 2.37
N GLY A 7 -13.30 25.30 3.65
CA GLY A 7 -12.67 24.41 4.64
C GLY A 7 -12.88 22.92 4.38
N THR A 8 -14.04 22.51 3.84
CA THR A 8 -14.33 21.11 3.52
C THR A 8 -13.51 20.64 2.33
N CYS A 9 -13.33 21.50 1.33
CA CYS A 9 -12.51 21.20 0.15
C CYS A 9 -11.03 20.98 0.53
N ARG A 10 -10.49 21.79 1.47
CA ARG A 10 -9.14 21.62 2.00
C ARG A 10 -8.97 20.31 2.79
N SER A 11 -9.99 19.92 3.58
CA SER A 11 -9.97 18.64 4.33
C SER A 11 -9.87 17.44 3.40
N VAL A 12 -10.71 17.38 2.36
CA VAL A 12 -10.73 16.26 1.41
C VAL A 12 -9.39 16.12 0.68
N ILE A 13 -8.81 17.25 0.24
CA ILE A 13 -7.50 17.24 -0.42
C ILE A 13 -6.42 16.70 0.53
N ASN A 14 -6.42 17.13 1.79
CA ASN A 14 -5.49 16.60 2.79
C ASN A 14 -5.66 15.10 3.02
N GLU A 15 -6.90 14.61 3.13
CA GLU A 15 -7.20 13.18 3.30
C GLU A 15 -6.68 12.34 2.11
N ILE A 16 -6.84 12.83 0.88
CA ILE A 16 -6.30 12.17 -0.32
C ILE A 16 -4.77 12.16 -0.30
N TRP A 17 -4.13 13.27 0.08
CA TRP A 17 -2.67 13.32 0.22
C TRP A 17 -2.15 12.38 1.29
N LEU A 18 -2.84 12.28 2.44
CA LEU A 18 -2.50 11.33 3.49
C LEU A 18 -2.64 9.88 3.00
N ALA A 19 -3.71 9.56 2.28
CA ALA A 19 -3.92 8.23 1.71
C ALA A 19 -2.83 7.87 0.69
N ALA A 20 -2.51 8.80 -0.21
CA ALA A 20 -1.46 8.60 -1.18
C ALA A 20 -0.09 8.50 -0.50
N GLY A 21 0.17 9.26 0.57
CA GLY A 21 1.44 9.27 1.27
C GLY A 21 1.65 8.03 2.13
N PHE A 22 0.56 7.41 2.57
CA PHE A 22 0.59 6.10 3.21
C PHE A 22 0.87 4.97 2.19
N LEU A 23 0.23 5.01 1.02
CA LEU A 23 0.30 3.95 0.03
C LEU A 23 1.48 4.07 -0.95
N THR A 24 2.17 5.22 -1.00
CA THR A 24 3.26 5.48 -1.95
C THR A 24 4.46 6.13 -1.26
N ILE A 25 5.66 5.94 -1.82
CA ILE A 25 6.89 6.60 -1.35
C ILE A 25 7.02 8.04 -1.87
N ILE A 26 6.10 8.47 -2.73
CA ILE A 26 6.15 9.81 -3.32
C ILE A 26 6.02 10.81 -2.17
N PRO A 27 6.93 11.81 -2.06
CA PRO A 27 6.83 12.83 -1.03
C PRO A 27 5.67 13.75 -1.40
N ILE A 28 4.56 13.57 -0.72
CA ILE A 28 3.35 14.36 -0.91
C ILE A 28 3.17 15.25 0.31
N GLY A 29 3.19 16.55 0.05
CA GLY A 29 3.15 17.56 1.10
C GLY A 29 1.90 17.41 1.98
N GLY A 30 2.05 17.75 3.26
CA GLY A 30 0.98 17.75 4.23
C GLY A 30 1.45 18.42 5.51
N ASP A 31 0.61 19.27 6.09
CA ASP A 31 0.82 19.76 7.45
C ASP A 31 0.64 18.59 8.43
N SER A 32 1.01 18.78 9.70
CA SER A 32 0.73 17.79 10.76
C SER A 32 -0.76 17.42 10.75
N ALA A 33 -1.09 16.17 10.43
CA ALA A 33 -2.46 15.70 10.35
C ALA A 33 -3.00 15.29 11.73
N SER A 34 -4.27 15.61 11.98
CA SER A 34 -5.00 15.11 13.14
C SER A 34 -5.32 13.61 13.00
N ALA A 35 -5.53 12.91 14.12
CA ALA A 35 -5.93 11.49 14.10
C ALA A 35 -7.25 11.25 13.33
N SER A 36 -8.15 12.23 13.35
CA SER A 36 -9.40 12.19 12.56
C SER A 36 -9.15 12.25 11.06
N GLU A 37 -8.23 13.11 10.59
CA GLU A 37 -7.89 13.22 9.16
C GLU A 37 -7.19 11.94 8.66
N VAL A 38 -6.31 11.36 9.48
CA VAL A 38 -5.68 10.06 9.18
C VAL A 38 -6.75 8.97 9.05
N THR A 39 -7.71 8.91 9.97
CA THR A 39 -8.78 7.91 9.92
C THR A 39 -9.68 8.13 8.70
N ALA A 40 -10.02 9.38 8.37
CA ALA A 40 -10.80 9.72 7.18
C ALA A 40 -10.07 9.36 5.87
N SER A 41 -8.73 9.48 5.84
CA SER A 41 -7.91 9.10 4.69
C SER A 41 -8.09 7.65 4.25
N PHE A 42 -8.42 6.73 5.16
CA PHE A 42 -8.63 5.31 4.84
C PHE A 42 -9.78 5.11 3.84
N GLY A 43 -10.78 5.99 3.85
CA GLY A 43 -11.86 5.98 2.85
C GLY A 43 -11.37 6.24 1.41
N TRP A 44 -10.19 6.86 1.25
CA TRP A 44 -9.59 7.18 -0.03
C TRP A 44 -8.58 6.14 -0.53
N PHE A 45 -8.27 5.11 0.26
CA PHE A 45 -7.35 4.03 -0.16
C PHE A 45 -7.82 3.31 -1.44
N PRO A 46 -9.12 3.01 -1.65
CA PRO A 46 -9.58 2.40 -2.90
C PRO A 46 -9.30 3.25 -4.13
N LEU A 47 -9.37 4.58 -4.02
CA LEU A 47 -9.06 5.49 -5.13
C LEU A 47 -7.59 5.43 -5.50
N ILE A 48 -6.69 5.50 -4.51
CA ILE A 48 -5.25 5.40 -4.73
C ILE A 48 -4.88 4.02 -5.26
N GLY A 49 -5.46 2.95 -4.69
CA GLY A 49 -5.29 1.58 -5.18
C GLY A 49 -5.76 1.41 -6.62
N PHE A 50 -6.87 2.04 -7.01
CA PHE A 50 -7.34 2.05 -8.39
C PHE A 50 -6.34 2.73 -9.33
N ILE A 51 -5.78 3.88 -8.93
CA ILE A 51 -4.75 4.59 -9.71
C ILE A 51 -3.50 3.70 -9.89
N LEU A 52 -3.01 3.08 -8.82
CA LEU A 52 -1.88 2.15 -8.88
C LEU A 52 -2.19 0.95 -9.80
N GLY A 53 -3.37 0.35 -9.67
CA GLY A 53 -3.84 -0.73 -10.53
C GLY A 53 -3.91 -0.33 -12.00
N ALA A 54 -4.40 0.87 -12.31
CA ALA A 54 -4.47 1.40 -13.67
C ALA A 54 -3.07 1.60 -14.28
N ILE A 55 -2.10 2.10 -13.49
CA ILE A 55 -0.70 2.22 -13.91
C ILE A 55 -0.14 0.85 -14.26
N LEU A 56 -0.31 -0.15 -13.38
CA LEU A 56 0.20 -1.50 -13.61
C LEU A 56 -0.47 -2.20 -14.78
N ALA A 57 -1.80 -2.08 -14.92
CA ALA A 57 -2.53 -2.66 -16.04
C ALA A 57 -2.11 -2.05 -17.37
N SER A 58 -1.87 -0.73 -17.41
CA SER A 58 -1.38 -0.05 -18.61
C SER A 58 0.03 -0.53 -18.96
N ALA A 59 0.92 -0.65 -17.97
CA ALA A 59 2.26 -1.19 -18.17
C ALA A 59 2.22 -2.66 -18.66
N ASP A 60 1.36 -3.50 -18.08
CA ASP A 60 1.16 -4.89 -18.53
C ASP A 60 0.75 -4.94 -20.00
N TYR A 61 -0.28 -4.16 -20.37
CA TYR A 61 -0.79 -4.11 -21.73
C TYR A 61 0.29 -3.69 -22.74
N MET A 62 1.09 -2.67 -22.42
CA MET A 62 2.16 -2.21 -23.31
C MET A 62 3.31 -3.23 -23.44
N LEU A 63 3.69 -3.90 -22.35
CA LEU A 63 4.77 -4.87 -22.33
C LEU A 63 4.37 -6.24 -22.89
N ALA A 64 3.07 -6.53 -22.97
CA ALA A 64 2.55 -7.83 -23.42
C ALA A 64 2.96 -8.20 -24.85
N PHE A 65 3.25 -7.22 -25.69
CA PHE A 65 3.68 -7.43 -27.08
C PHE A 65 5.16 -7.82 -27.21
N PHE A 66 5.96 -7.63 -26.15
CA PHE A 66 7.42 -7.75 -26.22
C PHE A 66 8.01 -8.76 -25.23
N ILE A 67 7.33 -9.00 -24.11
CA ILE A 67 7.88 -9.73 -22.96
C ILE A 67 6.96 -10.88 -22.57
N ALA A 68 7.55 -12.05 -22.29
CA ALA A 68 6.83 -13.22 -21.75
C ALA A 68 6.16 -12.89 -20.41
N SER A 69 5.03 -13.55 -20.14
CA SER A 69 4.18 -13.24 -18.96
C SER A 69 4.96 -13.30 -17.64
N ALA A 70 5.78 -14.32 -17.41
CA ALA A 70 6.54 -14.48 -16.17
C ALA A 70 7.46 -13.28 -15.88
N VAL A 71 8.26 -12.87 -16.88
CA VAL A 71 9.17 -11.73 -16.75
C VAL A 71 8.39 -10.43 -16.56
N ARG A 72 7.29 -10.26 -17.28
CA ARG A 72 6.43 -9.09 -17.17
C ARG A 72 5.79 -8.99 -15.77
N SER A 73 5.28 -10.09 -15.22
CA SER A 73 4.73 -10.12 -13.86
C SER A 73 5.78 -9.74 -12.81
N THR A 74 7.01 -10.26 -12.92
CA THR A 74 8.11 -9.85 -12.04
C THR A 74 8.40 -8.35 -12.15
N LEU A 75 8.47 -7.81 -13.37
CA LEU A 75 8.66 -6.37 -13.58
C LEU A 75 7.54 -5.53 -12.95
N LEU A 76 6.28 -5.94 -13.09
CA LEU A 76 5.14 -5.23 -12.49
C LEU A 76 5.19 -5.25 -10.96
N ILE A 77 5.59 -6.36 -10.35
CA ILE A 77 5.81 -6.44 -8.89
C ILE A 77 6.93 -5.48 -8.48
N LEU A 78 8.03 -5.42 -9.24
CA LEU A 78 9.13 -4.48 -8.97
C LEU A 78 8.68 -3.02 -9.10
N VAL A 79 7.87 -2.70 -10.12
CA VAL A 79 7.28 -1.36 -10.31
C VAL A 79 6.38 -0.99 -9.12
N LEU A 80 5.48 -1.89 -8.72
CA LEU A 80 4.63 -1.67 -7.56
C LEU A 80 5.47 -1.45 -6.30
N THR A 81 6.47 -2.30 -6.08
CA THR A 81 7.40 -2.22 -4.94
C THR A 81 8.12 -0.88 -4.90
N ALA A 82 8.63 -0.41 -6.04
CA ALA A 82 9.33 0.87 -6.15
C ALA A 82 8.41 2.06 -5.88
N ILE A 83 7.16 2.03 -6.35
CA ILE A 83 6.19 3.11 -6.14
C ILE A 83 5.68 3.13 -4.68
N THR A 84 5.45 1.96 -4.09
CA THR A 84 4.82 1.84 -2.77
C THR A 84 5.82 1.70 -1.62
N GLY A 85 7.13 1.70 -1.88
CA GLY A 85 8.14 1.44 -0.85
C GLY A 85 8.01 0.05 -0.23
N ALA A 86 7.62 -0.95 -1.02
CA ALA A 86 7.47 -2.36 -0.64
C ALA A 86 6.37 -2.71 0.39
N ILE A 87 5.45 -1.82 0.77
CA ILE A 87 4.39 -2.11 1.77
C ILE A 87 3.55 -3.38 1.48
N HIS A 88 3.34 -3.73 0.21
CA HIS A 88 2.58 -4.91 -0.17
C HIS A 88 3.38 -6.21 0.05
N LEU A 89 4.69 -6.16 -0.25
CA LEU A 89 5.60 -7.29 -0.01
C LEU A 89 5.87 -7.45 1.50
N ASP A 90 6.01 -6.35 2.22
CA ASP A 90 6.16 -6.33 3.68
C ASP A 90 4.94 -6.98 4.35
N GLY A 91 3.73 -6.54 4.01
CA GLY A 91 2.51 -7.16 4.52
C GLY A 91 2.35 -8.64 4.15
N LEU A 92 2.84 -9.06 2.97
CA LEU A 92 2.88 -10.48 2.59
C LEU A 92 3.87 -11.26 3.46
N ALA A 93 5.07 -10.74 3.68
CA ALA A 93 6.09 -11.35 4.52
C ALA A 93 5.63 -11.47 5.98
N ASP A 94 5.11 -10.38 6.55
CA ASP A 94 4.54 -10.33 7.90
C ASP A 94 3.41 -11.32 8.09
N THR A 95 2.52 -11.44 7.09
CA THR A 95 1.42 -12.39 7.13
C THR A 95 1.95 -13.82 7.10
N ALA A 96 2.93 -14.13 6.25
CA ALA A 96 3.53 -15.47 6.19
C ALA A 96 4.22 -15.84 7.52
N ASP A 97 4.96 -14.91 8.10
CA ASP A 97 5.61 -15.12 9.40
C ASP A 97 4.58 -15.28 10.53
N ALA A 98 3.53 -14.45 10.57
CA ALA A 98 2.47 -14.58 11.56
C ALA A 98 1.72 -15.92 11.45
N LEU A 99 1.48 -16.41 10.22
CA LEU A 99 0.82 -17.70 9.98
C LEU A 99 1.68 -18.90 10.42
N SER A 100 3.00 -18.75 10.48
CA SER A 100 3.90 -19.79 11.00
C SER A 100 3.64 -20.14 12.48
N ALA A 101 2.99 -19.24 13.24
CA ALA A 101 2.56 -19.49 14.61
C ALA A 101 1.36 -20.47 14.73
N GLY A 102 0.73 -20.85 13.62
CA GLY A 102 -0.42 -21.74 13.61
C GLY A 102 -1.64 -21.11 14.29
N ARG A 103 -2.25 -21.83 15.24
CA ARG A 103 -3.46 -21.36 15.96
C ARG A 103 -3.14 -20.51 17.20
N ASP A 104 -1.87 -20.29 17.52
CA ASP A 104 -1.47 -19.49 18.68
C ASP A 104 -1.46 -17.99 18.35
N ARG A 105 -2.55 -17.32 18.69
CA ARG A 105 -2.71 -15.87 18.49
C ARG A 105 -1.69 -15.05 19.27
N VAL A 106 -1.30 -15.48 20.49
CA VAL A 106 -0.35 -14.72 21.31
C VAL A 106 1.02 -14.73 20.63
N ARG A 107 1.43 -15.90 20.13
CA ARG A 107 2.67 -16.03 19.37
C ARG A 107 2.64 -15.27 18.04
N ALA A 108 1.54 -15.32 17.28
CA ALA A 108 1.41 -14.54 16.04
C ALA A 108 1.57 -13.03 16.28
N LEU A 109 0.97 -12.51 17.36
CA LEU A 109 1.10 -11.10 17.75
C LEU A 109 2.51 -10.75 18.26
N GLN A 110 3.23 -11.70 18.85
CA GLN A 110 4.64 -11.52 19.20
C GLN A 110 5.52 -11.40 17.95
N ILE A 111 5.25 -12.21 16.93
CA ILE A 111 5.96 -12.17 15.63
C ILE A 111 5.73 -10.81 14.95
N LEU A 112 4.48 -10.36 14.84
CA LEU A 112 4.15 -9.05 14.22
C LEU A 112 4.69 -7.84 14.99
N ARG A 113 5.17 -8.01 16.22
CA ARG A 113 5.82 -6.95 17.01
C ARG A 113 7.34 -6.98 16.86
N ASP A 114 7.89 -8.05 16.32
CA ASP A 114 9.30 -8.17 15.99
C ASP A 114 9.53 -7.48 14.64
N SER A 115 10.50 -6.57 14.57
CA SER A 115 10.82 -5.85 13.33
C SER A 115 11.73 -6.65 12.37
N ARG A 116 12.11 -7.87 12.74
CA ARG A 116 12.95 -8.75 11.93
C ARG A 116 12.09 -9.63 11.04
N ILE A 117 12.52 -9.79 9.79
CA ILE A 117 11.93 -10.77 8.87
C ILE A 117 12.20 -12.20 9.36
N GLY A 118 11.16 -13.04 9.34
CA GLY A 118 11.25 -14.46 9.61
C GLY A 118 11.49 -15.30 8.36
N THR A 119 11.67 -16.60 8.55
CA THR A 119 11.98 -17.52 7.45
C THR A 119 10.80 -17.74 6.51
N PHE A 120 9.56 -17.67 7.01
CA PHE A 120 8.38 -17.83 6.17
C PHE A 120 8.14 -16.57 5.35
N GLY A 121 8.34 -15.39 5.95
CA GLY A 121 8.30 -14.11 5.25
C GLY A 121 9.34 -14.04 4.14
N ALA A 122 10.59 -14.43 4.43
CA ALA A 122 11.68 -14.42 3.45
C ALA A 122 11.47 -15.38 2.25
N VAL A 123 10.75 -16.49 2.44
CA VAL A 123 10.42 -17.43 1.35
C VAL A 123 9.21 -16.98 0.54
N ALA A 124 8.31 -16.20 1.15
CA ALA A 124 7.08 -15.73 0.51
C ALA A 124 7.30 -14.61 -0.51
N VAL A 125 8.40 -13.84 -0.39
CA VAL A 125 8.73 -12.66 -1.22
C VAL A 125 9.91 -12.87 -2.15
#